data_AF-A0A1D6IY30-F1
#
_entry.id   AF-A0A1D6IY30-F1
#
_cell.length_a   1.000
_cell.length_b   1.000
_cell.length_c   1.000
_cell.angle_alpha   90.00
_cell.angle_beta   90.00
_cell.angle_gamma   90.00
#
_symmetry.space_group_name_H-M   'P 1'
#
loop_
_entity.id
_entity.type
_entity.pdbx_description
1 polymer ?
#
loop_
_entity_poly.entity_id
_entity_poly.type
_entity_poly.pdbx_seq_one_letter_code
_entity_poly.pdbx_strand_id
1 'polypeptide(L)'
;MEGEAETVVGSCSKPCGPLEDYYIPDYILKPGAQQVLVDHAAPCPVVVFINSRSGGQLGSSLIKTYRELLNEAQVFDLSKEAPDKVLHRLYANLERLKMEGDILAVQIWRTLRLIVAGGDGTASWLLGVVSDLKLSHPPPVATVPLGTGNNLPFSFGWGKKNPSTDQEAVKSFLGLVKHAKEIKIDSWHIILRMRVPEEGPCDPIAPLDLPHSLHAFHRVSSSDSLNMEGYHTFRGGFWNYFSMGMDAEVSYAFHSERKKNPEKFKNQLTNQGTYAKLGLKQGWFCASLSQPSSR
;
A
#
# COMPACT_ATOMS: atom_id res chain seq x y z
N MET A 1 22.25 22.48 35.88
CA MET A 1 20.79 22.38 35.73
C MET A 1 20.47 23.14 34.46
N GLU A 2 20.86 22.53 33.33
CA GLU A 2 20.69 23.10 31.99
C GLU A 2 19.37 22.57 31.45
N GLY A 3 18.48 23.49 31.08
CA GLY A 3 17.22 23.18 30.45
C GLY A 3 17.44 22.93 28.97
N GLU A 4 17.15 21.70 28.53
CA GLU A 4 17.05 21.37 27.12
C GLU A 4 15.85 22.09 26.51
N ALA A 5 16.13 22.96 25.54
CA ALA A 5 15.12 23.58 24.70
C ALA A 5 14.60 22.54 23.69
N GLU A 6 13.29 22.27 23.75
CA GLU A 6 12.57 21.51 22.73
C GLU A 6 12.75 22.19 21.37
N THR A 7 13.45 21.51 20.47
CA THR A 7 13.57 21.92 19.07
C THR A 7 12.31 21.53 18.32
N VAL A 8 11.50 22.53 18.00
CA VAL A 8 10.35 22.42 17.09
C VAL A 8 10.87 21.98 15.73
N VAL A 9 10.55 20.74 15.33
CA VAL A 9 10.90 20.18 14.02
C VAL A 9 10.11 20.93 12.94
N GLY A 10 10.78 21.86 12.26
CA GLY A 10 10.26 22.56 11.10
C GLY A 10 9.95 21.57 9.95
N SER A 11 8.75 21.70 9.38
CA SER A 11 8.34 21.07 8.13
C SER A 11 9.30 21.47 7.01
N CYS A 12 10.31 20.64 6.75
CA CYS A 12 11.29 20.87 5.68
C CYS A 12 10.64 20.55 4.33
N SER A 13 9.96 21.54 3.73
CA SER A 13 9.43 21.45 2.37
C SER A 13 10.61 21.51 1.38
N LYS A 14 11.03 20.35 0.86
CA LYS A 14 11.98 20.32 -0.26
C LYS A 14 11.26 20.79 -1.52
N PRO A 15 11.86 21.68 -2.34
CA PRO A 15 11.21 22.16 -3.56
C PRO A 15 10.93 20.99 -4.51
N CYS A 16 9.74 20.96 -5.08
CA CYS A 16 9.46 20.12 -6.24
C CYS A 16 10.33 20.62 -7.40
N GLY A 17 11.09 19.72 -8.03
CA GLY A 17 11.70 20.03 -9.33
C GLY A 17 10.64 20.24 -10.41
N PRO A 18 11.04 20.62 -11.63
CA PRO A 18 10.14 20.69 -12.79
C PRO A 18 9.30 19.41 -12.92
N LEU A 19 8.04 19.51 -13.35
CA LEU A 19 7.16 18.33 -13.44
C LEU A 19 7.65 17.33 -14.49
N GLU A 20 8.44 17.80 -15.45
CA GLU A 20 9.18 17.00 -16.43
C GLU A 20 10.14 16.01 -15.76
N ASP A 21 10.58 16.27 -14.52
CA ASP A 21 11.46 15.37 -13.79
C ASP A 21 10.85 14.01 -13.46
N TYR A 22 9.51 13.93 -13.54
CA TYR A 22 8.71 12.77 -13.17
C TYR A 22 8.00 12.13 -14.36
N TYR A 23 8.11 12.72 -15.55
CA TYR A 23 7.31 12.36 -16.71
C TYR A 23 7.65 10.98 -17.28
N ILE A 24 6.61 10.24 -17.71
CA ILE A 24 6.75 8.99 -18.46
C ILE A 24 5.87 9.09 -19.72
N PRO A 25 6.44 8.89 -20.93
CA PRO A 25 5.68 8.87 -22.18
C PRO A 25 4.64 7.75 -22.26
N ASP A 26 3.58 8.02 -23.02
CA ASP A 26 2.45 7.09 -23.19
C ASP A 26 2.86 5.73 -23.77
N TYR A 27 3.78 5.68 -24.74
CA TYR A 27 4.22 4.43 -25.37
C TYR A 27 4.93 3.46 -24.41
N ILE A 28 5.44 3.96 -23.28
CA ILE A 28 6.02 3.15 -22.22
C ILE A 28 4.93 2.55 -21.33
N LEU A 29 3.88 3.31 -21.04
CA LEU A 29 2.78 2.92 -20.15
C LEU A 29 1.69 2.10 -20.86
N LYS A 30 1.47 2.36 -22.14
CA LYS A 30 0.43 1.80 -23.00
C LYS A 30 1.07 1.13 -24.22
N PRO A 31 1.13 -0.21 -24.28
CA PRO A 31 1.60 -0.92 -25.46
C PRO A 31 0.82 -0.49 -26.70
N GLY A 32 1.53 -0.16 -27.78
CA GLY A 32 0.93 0.25 -29.06
C GLY A 32 0.61 1.74 -29.20
N ALA A 33 0.83 2.57 -28.17
CA ALA A 33 0.80 4.02 -28.35
C ALA A 33 1.99 4.49 -29.20
N GLN A 34 1.83 5.62 -29.90
CA GLN A 34 2.84 6.17 -30.79
C GLN A 34 4.11 6.51 -30.02
N GLN A 35 5.25 5.98 -30.47
CA GLN A 35 6.55 6.30 -29.91
C GLN A 35 6.89 7.77 -30.22
N VAL A 36 7.35 8.49 -29.20
CA VAL A 36 7.70 9.91 -29.30
C VAL A 36 9.19 10.03 -29.01
N LEU A 37 9.88 10.87 -29.79
CA LEU A 37 11.27 11.20 -29.51
C LEU A 37 11.28 12.17 -28.31
N VAL A 38 11.94 11.76 -27.22
CA VAL A 38 12.12 12.62 -26.04
C VAL A 38 13.61 12.83 -25.86
N ASP A 39 14.02 14.09 -25.77
CA ASP A 39 15.43 14.47 -25.79
C ASP A 39 16.19 14.05 -24.53
N HIS A 40 15.50 13.81 -23.41
CA HIS A 40 16.09 13.45 -22.12
C HIS A 40 15.15 12.58 -21.30
N ALA A 41 15.69 11.60 -20.58
CA ALA A 41 14.91 10.87 -19.58
C ALA A 41 14.70 11.69 -18.31
N ALA A 42 13.48 11.61 -17.79
CA ALA A 42 13.15 12.07 -16.46
C ALA A 42 14.11 11.43 -15.43
N PRO A 43 14.75 12.22 -14.54
CA PRO A 43 15.63 11.70 -13.50
C PRO A 43 14.90 10.86 -12.44
N CYS A 44 13.60 11.09 -12.21
CA CYS A 44 12.81 10.38 -11.21
C CYS A 44 11.40 10.07 -11.75
N PRO A 45 11.27 9.22 -12.79
CA PRO A 45 9.97 8.86 -13.33
C PRO A 45 9.12 8.19 -12.26
N VAL A 46 7.84 8.56 -12.16
CA VAL A 46 6.94 8.02 -11.13
C VAL A 46 5.71 7.36 -11.72
N VAL A 47 5.27 6.25 -11.11
CA VAL A 47 3.94 5.69 -11.34
C VAL A 47 3.16 5.73 -10.03
N VAL A 48 1.96 6.27 -10.07
CA VAL A 48 1.16 6.58 -8.88
C VAL A 48 -0.06 5.65 -8.83
N PHE A 49 -0.19 4.90 -7.74
CA PHE A 49 -1.32 4.04 -7.44
C PHE A 49 -2.12 4.65 -6.29
N ILE A 50 -3.41 4.91 -6.50
CA ILE A 50 -4.24 5.56 -5.50
C ILE A 50 -5.51 4.74 -5.30
N ASN A 51 -5.83 4.42 -4.05
CA ASN A 51 -7.14 3.88 -3.72
C ASN A 51 -8.13 5.03 -3.51
N SER A 52 -9.01 5.26 -4.49
CA SER A 52 -9.99 6.37 -4.51
C SER A 52 -10.89 6.43 -3.27
N ARG A 53 -11.13 5.28 -2.61
CA ARG A 53 -11.98 5.14 -1.42
C ARG A 53 -11.24 5.43 -0.11
N SER A 54 -9.91 5.57 -0.14
CA SER A 54 -9.10 5.84 1.06
C SER A 54 -9.23 7.28 1.53
N GLY A 55 -8.99 7.48 2.83
CA GLY A 55 -8.93 8.80 3.47
C GLY A 55 -10.27 9.53 3.58
N GLY A 56 -11.41 8.86 3.46
CA GLY A 56 -12.71 9.53 3.48
C GLY A 56 -12.98 10.35 2.20
N GLN A 57 -12.63 9.78 1.04
CA GLN A 57 -12.68 10.38 -0.30
C GLN A 57 -11.51 11.30 -0.68
N LEU A 58 -10.51 11.48 0.19
CA LEU A 58 -9.26 12.16 -0.17
C LEU A 58 -8.56 11.49 -1.37
N GLY A 59 -8.64 10.16 -1.49
CA GLY A 59 -8.06 9.44 -2.64
C GLY A 59 -8.63 9.89 -3.98
N SER A 60 -9.95 10.14 -4.06
CA SER A 60 -10.60 10.62 -5.29
C SER A 60 -10.14 12.03 -5.68
N SER A 61 -9.98 12.93 -4.71
CA SER A 61 -9.42 14.26 -4.95
C SER A 61 -7.96 14.17 -5.37
N LEU A 62 -7.16 13.33 -4.70
CA LEU A 62 -5.75 13.14 -4.97
C LEU A 62 -5.50 12.61 -6.40
N ILE A 63 -6.36 11.71 -6.90
CA ILE A 63 -6.30 11.24 -8.30
C ILE A 63 -6.42 12.42 -9.28
N LYS A 64 -7.37 13.33 -9.04
CA LYS A 64 -7.56 14.51 -9.92
C LYS A 64 -6.29 15.37 -9.91
N THR A 65 -5.80 15.71 -8.73
CA THR A 65 -4.61 16.56 -8.58
C THR A 65 -3.36 15.93 -9.19
N TYR A 66 -3.11 14.63 -9.02
CA TYR A 66 -1.98 13.97 -9.68
C TYR A 66 -2.11 13.95 -11.21
N ARG A 67 -3.34 13.83 -11.76
CA ARG A 67 -3.58 13.85 -13.21
C ARG A 67 -3.51 15.24 -13.84
N GLU A 68 -3.69 16.27 -13.03
CA GLU A 68 -3.42 17.66 -13.45
C GLU A 68 -1.92 17.95 -13.51
N LEU A 69 -1.12 17.29 -12.66
CA LEU A 69 0.32 17.54 -12.52
C LEU A 69 1.21 16.57 -13.30
N LEU A 70 0.76 15.34 -13.53
CA LEU A 70 1.49 14.29 -14.24
C LEU A 70 0.70 13.85 -15.46
N ASN A 71 1.35 13.08 -16.35
CA ASN A 71 0.64 12.38 -17.41
C ASN A 71 -0.47 11.50 -16.80
N GLU A 72 -1.70 11.60 -17.31
CA GLU A 72 -2.84 10.82 -16.82
C GLU A 72 -2.55 9.32 -16.82
N ALA A 73 -1.78 8.84 -17.81
CA ALA A 73 -1.38 7.44 -17.92
C ALA A 73 -0.48 6.95 -16.76
N GLN A 74 0.14 7.87 -15.99
CA GLN A 74 0.97 7.54 -14.81
C GLN A 74 0.14 7.33 -13.54
N VAL A 75 -1.16 7.64 -13.55
CA VAL A 75 -2.01 7.69 -12.34
C VAL A 75 -3.14 6.65 -12.39
N PHE A 76 -2.96 5.58 -11.63
CA PHE A 76 -3.85 4.42 -11.58
C PHE A 76 -4.76 4.45 -10.35
N ASP A 77 -6.07 4.31 -10.58
CA ASP A 77 -7.05 4.11 -9.54
C ASP A 77 -7.17 2.62 -9.21
N LEU A 78 -6.71 2.23 -8.02
CA LEU A 78 -6.72 0.85 -7.54
C LEU A 78 -8.13 0.27 -7.35
N SER A 79 -9.17 1.11 -7.35
CA SER A 79 -10.56 0.64 -7.36
C SER A 79 -11.05 0.21 -8.74
N LYS A 80 -10.32 0.58 -9.81
CA LYS A 80 -10.65 0.29 -11.21
C LYS A 80 -9.73 -0.78 -11.79
N GLU A 81 -8.44 -0.70 -11.51
CA GLU A 81 -7.45 -1.61 -12.04
C GLU A 81 -6.50 -2.08 -10.93
N ALA A 82 -6.29 -3.39 -10.85
CA ALA A 82 -5.43 -4.00 -9.86
C ALA A 82 -3.94 -3.76 -10.21
N PRO A 83 -3.06 -3.57 -9.20
CA PRO A 83 -1.67 -3.19 -9.42
C PRO A 83 -0.87 -4.29 -10.12
N ASP A 84 -1.22 -5.56 -9.96
CA ASP A 84 -0.61 -6.70 -10.68
C ASP A 84 -0.77 -6.55 -12.19
N LYS A 85 -1.98 -6.24 -12.67
CA LYS A 85 -2.26 -6.05 -14.10
C LYS A 85 -1.47 -4.87 -14.66
N VAL A 86 -1.43 -3.76 -13.93
CA VAL A 86 -0.69 -2.56 -14.33
C VAL A 86 0.81 -2.84 -14.40
N LEU A 87 1.39 -3.40 -13.34
CA LEU A 87 2.83 -3.63 -13.27
C LEU A 87 3.28 -4.72 -14.23
N HIS A 88 2.50 -5.81 -14.41
CA HIS A 88 2.80 -6.81 -15.44
C HIS A 88 2.84 -6.20 -16.84
N ARG A 89 1.83 -5.38 -17.19
CA ARG A 89 1.80 -4.69 -18.49
C ARG A 89 2.99 -3.75 -18.65
N LEU A 90 3.28 -2.94 -17.64
CA LEU A 90 4.36 -1.97 -17.65
C LEU A 90 5.72 -2.65 -17.83
N TYR A 91 6.04 -3.64 -17.00
CA TYR A 91 7.33 -4.31 -17.04
C TYR A 91 7.51 -5.20 -18.27
N ALA A 92 6.44 -5.85 -18.76
CA ALA A 92 6.50 -6.57 -20.02
C ALA A 92 6.81 -5.63 -21.20
N ASN A 93 6.19 -4.44 -21.23
CA ASN A 93 6.44 -3.46 -22.27
C ASN A 93 7.83 -2.83 -22.15
N LEU A 94 8.29 -2.50 -20.93
CA LEU A 94 9.65 -2.02 -20.69
C LEU A 94 10.70 -3.03 -21.15
N GLU A 95 10.51 -4.31 -20.86
CA GLU A 95 11.46 -5.35 -21.28
C GLU A 95 11.50 -5.49 -22.81
N ARG A 96 10.34 -5.47 -23.47
CA ARG A 96 10.26 -5.42 -24.94
C ARG A 96 11.01 -4.22 -25.52
N LEU A 97 10.74 -3.02 -25.02
CA LEU A 97 11.38 -1.77 -25.48
C LEU A 97 12.90 -1.78 -25.24
N LYS A 98 13.35 -2.33 -24.10
CA LYS A 98 14.78 -2.51 -23.82
C LYS A 98 15.45 -3.43 -24.84
N MET A 99 14.80 -4.52 -25.23
CA MET A 99 15.30 -5.44 -26.26
C MET A 99 15.33 -4.81 -27.66
N GLU A 100 14.42 -3.87 -27.93
CA GLU A 100 14.40 -3.07 -29.17
C GLU A 100 15.42 -1.92 -29.18
N GLY A 101 16.15 -1.71 -28.08
CA GLY A 101 17.20 -0.69 -27.98
C GLY A 101 16.70 0.70 -27.58
N ASP A 102 15.48 0.81 -27.02
CA ASP A 102 14.96 2.09 -26.53
C ASP A 102 15.72 2.54 -25.26
N ILE A 103 16.55 3.58 -25.43
CA ILE A 103 17.40 4.13 -24.37
C ILE A 103 16.56 4.70 -23.21
N LEU A 104 15.43 5.33 -23.52
CA LEU A 104 14.55 5.94 -22.55
C LEU A 104 13.88 4.88 -21.67
N ALA A 105 13.44 3.77 -22.27
CA ALA A 105 12.91 2.63 -21.54
C ALA A 105 13.95 2.01 -20.58
N VAL A 106 15.21 1.88 -21.01
CA VAL A 106 16.31 1.42 -20.15
C VAL A 106 16.52 2.36 -18.96
N GLN A 107 16.50 3.67 -19.19
CA GLN A 107 16.69 4.68 -18.15
C GLN A 107 15.53 4.67 -17.15
N ILE A 108 14.28 4.71 -17.64
CA ILE A 108 13.09 4.65 -16.78
C ILE A 108 13.07 3.36 -15.97
N TRP A 109 13.39 2.21 -16.58
CA TRP A 109 13.46 0.95 -15.84
C TRP A 109 14.45 0.99 -14.65
N ARG A 110 15.52 1.79 -14.73
CA ARG A 110 16.51 1.94 -13.64
C ARG A 110 16.10 2.94 -12.57
N THR A 111 15.41 4.02 -12.94
CA THR A 111 15.13 5.15 -12.03
C THR A 111 13.67 5.26 -11.59
N LEU A 112 12.79 4.39 -12.09
CA LEU A 112 11.37 4.37 -11.74
C LEU A 112 11.14 4.23 -10.23
N ARG A 113 10.29 5.10 -9.71
CA ARG A 113 9.75 5.01 -8.35
C ARG A 113 8.24 4.82 -8.40
N LEU A 114 7.72 4.04 -7.48
CA LEU A 114 6.27 3.88 -7.32
C LEU A 114 5.79 4.71 -6.14
N ILE A 115 4.61 5.31 -6.28
CA ILE A 115 3.90 5.96 -5.20
C ILE A 115 2.60 5.19 -4.95
N VAL A 116 2.31 4.84 -3.70
CA VAL A 116 1.03 4.25 -3.32
C VAL A 116 0.33 5.10 -2.27
N ALA A 117 -0.89 5.52 -2.58
CA ALA A 117 -1.72 6.32 -1.69
C ALA A 117 -2.94 5.52 -1.21
N GLY A 118 -2.97 5.26 0.10
CA GLY A 118 -4.00 4.43 0.73
C GLY A 118 -3.72 4.21 2.21
N GLY A 119 -4.48 3.31 2.83
CA GLY A 119 -4.10 2.77 4.15
C GLY A 119 -3.06 1.66 4.05
N ASP A 120 -2.67 1.11 5.21
CA ASP A 120 -1.67 0.04 5.31
C ASP A 120 -1.99 -1.16 4.40
N GLY A 121 -3.27 -1.56 4.28
CA GLY A 121 -3.68 -2.65 3.40
C GLY A 121 -3.44 -2.38 1.90
N THR A 122 -3.61 -1.12 1.46
CA THR A 122 -3.32 -0.72 0.07
C THR A 122 -1.81 -0.73 -0.19
N ALA A 123 -1.02 -0.22 0.75
CA ALA A 123 0.44 -0.22 0.64
C ALA A 123 0.99 -1.65 0.61
N SER A 124 0.55 -2.51 1.54
CA SER A 124 0.90 -3.94 1.55
C SER A 124 0.52 -4.66 0.27
N TRP A 125 -0.60 -4.28 -0.36
CA TRP A 125 -1.01 -4.87 -1.63
C TRP A 125 0.02 -4.62 -2.73
N LEU A 126 0.42 -3.36 -2.92
CA LEU A 126 1.41 -3.01 -3.95
C LEU A 126 2.78 -3.65 -3.64
N LEU A 127 3.20 -3.63 -2.38
CA LEU A 127 4.45 -4.28 -1.95
C LEU A 127 4.44 -5.78 -2.23
N GLY A 128 3.32 -6.46 -1.98
CA GLY A 128 3.11 -7.86 -2.33
C GLY A 128 3.28 -8.12 -3.82
N VAL A 129 2.60 -7.34 -4.66
CA VAL A 129 2.73 -7.47 -6.11
C VAL A 129 4.17 -7.23 -6.58
N VAL A 130 4.86 -6.20 -6.09
CA VAL A 130 6.27 -5.94 -6.45
C VAL A 130 7.16 -7.10 -6.05
N SER A 131 6.92 -7.70 -4.87
CA SER A 131 7.64 -8.89 -4.40
C SER A 131 7.40 -10.11 -5.31
N ASP A 132 6.16 -10.33 -5.74
CA ASP A 132 5.76 -11.48 -6.56
C ASP A 132 6.30 -11.42 -7.99
N LEU A 133 6.49 -10.22 -8.53
CA LEU A 133 7.06 -10.02 -9.86
C LEU A 133 8.51 -10.50 -9.97
N LYS A 134 9.22 -10.69 -8.85
CA LYS A 134 10.62 -11.15 -8.79
C LYS A 134 11.53 -10.39 -9.76
N LEU A 135 11.31 -9.08 -9.86
CA LEU A 135 12.09 -8.21 -10.73
C LEU A 135 13.56 -8.24 -10.31
N SER A 136 14.48 -8.25 -11.27
CA SER A 136 15.91 -8.17 -10.97
C SER A 136 16.28 -6.85 -10.30
N HIS A 137 15.52 -5.78 -10.59
CA HIS A 137 15.64 -4.45 -10.02
C HIS A 137 14.23 -3.96 -9.64
N PRO A 138 13.73 -4.29 -8.43
CA PRO A 138 12.42 -3.83 -7.99
C PRO A 138 12.46 -2.32 -7.71
N PRO A 139 11.44 -1.56 -8.13
CA PRO A 139 11.41 -0.11 -7.94
C PRO A 139 11.17 0.25 -6.47
N PRO A 140 11.78 1.32 -5.93
CA PRO A 140 11.43 1.85 -4.62
C PRO A 140 9.95 2.26 -4.56
N VAL A 141 9.31 2.03 -3.40
CA VAL A 141 7.89 2.36 -3.19
C VAL A 141 7.76 3.41 -2.08
N ALA A 142 7.19 4.58 -2.42
CA ALA A 142 6.82 5.61 -1.48
C ALA A 142 5.35 5.48 -1.07
N THR A 143 5.06 5.53 0.23
CA THR A 143 3.72 5.30 0.78
C THR A 143 3.12 6.62 1.27
N VAL A 144 2.03 7.06 0.66
CA VAL A 144 1.26 8.23 1.08
C VAL A 144 0.22 7.80 2.12
N PRO A 145 0.25 8.34 3.35
CA PRO A 145 -0.69 7.98 4.42
C PRO A 145 -2.12 8.48 4.10
N LEU A 146 -3.01 7.62 3.62
CA LEU A 146 -4.46 7.93 3.44
C LEU A 146 -5.37 7.02 4.28
N GLY A 147 -4.82 6.26 5.21
CA GLY A 147 -5.56 5.39 6.12
C GLY A 147 -5.91 6.04 7.46
N THR A 148 -6.40 5.21 8.39
CA THR A 148 -6.62 5.62 9.78
C THR A 148 -5.37 5.40 10.64
N GLY A 149 -4.76 4.21 10.54
CA GLY A 149 -3.57 3.84 11.32
C GLY A 149 -2.26 4.38 10.73
N ASN A 150 -2.06 4.21 9.41
CA ASN A 150 -0.89 4.69 8.68
C ASN A 150 0.43 4.25 9.33
N ASN A 151 0.50 2.98 9.73
CA ASN A 151 1.68 2.44 10.40
C ASN A 151 2.83 2.21 9.42
N LEU A 152 2.56 1.69 8.23
CA LEU A 152 3.58 1.50 7.19
C LEU A 152 4.24 2.82 6.76
N PRO A 153 3.49 3.85 6.32
CA PRO A 153 4.10 5.12 5.94
C PRO A 153 4.85 5.77 7.10
N PHE A 154 4.39 5.59 8.34
CA PHE A 154 5.15 6.06 9.51
C PHE A 154 6.47 5.32 9.69
N SER A 155 6.46 3.99 9.66
CA SER A 155 7.66 3.15 9.79
C SER A 155 8.67 3.41 8.67
N PHE A 156 8.20 3.79 7.47
CA PHE A 156 9.05 4.15 6.32
C PHE A 156 9.48 5.63 6.33
N GLY A 157 9.07 6.43 7.31
CA GLY A 157 9.49 7.83 7.46
C GLY A 157 8.65 8.86 6.70
N TRP A 158 7.52 8.48 6.12
CA TRP A 158 6.57 9.38 5.42
C TRP A 158 5.55 10.05 6.35
N GLY A 159 5.49 9.61 7.62
CA GLY A 159 4.59 10.15 8.64
C GLY A 159 3.21 9.47 8.72
N LYS A 160 2.41 9.90 9.70
CA LYS A 160 1.07 9.32 9.99
C LYS A 160 -0.11 10.11 9.46
N LYS A 161 0.04 11.42 9.34
CA LYS A 161 -1.08 12.33 9.09
C LYS A 161 -1.47 12.28 7.62
N ASN A 162 -2.77 12.21 7.35
CA ASN A 162 -3.26 12.34 5.98
C ASN A 162 -2.80 13.69 5.37
N PRO A 163 -2.20 13.69 4.17
CA PRO A 163 -1.78 14.92 3.53
C PRO A 163 -2.99 15.71 3.03
N SER A 164 -2.76 16.98 2.72
CA SER A 164 -3.68 17.74 1.88
C SER A 164 -3.65 17.19 0.45
N THR A 165 -4.72 17.43 -0.32
CA THR A 165 -4.86 16.97 -1.71
C THR A 165 -4.71 18.10 -2.73
N ASP A 166 -4.30 19.30 -2.29
CA ASP A 166 -4.01 20.42 -3.18
C ASP A 166 -2.70 20.19 -3.96
N GLN A 167 -2.50 20.98 -5.03
CA GLN A 167 -1.34 20.83 -5.91
C GLN A 167 -0.01 21.07 -5.20
N GLU A 168 0.06 22.00 -4.23
CA GLU A 168 1.30 22.32 -3.53
C GLU A 168 1.72 21.18 -2.59
N ALA A 169 0.75 20.55 -1.91
CA ALA A 169 0.99 19.35 -1.12
C ALA A 169 1.48 18.18 -1.99
N VAL A 170 0.90 17.97 -3.17
CA VAL A 170 1.32 16.91 -4.10
C VAL A 170 2.73 17.19 -4.65
N LYS A 171 3.01 18.41 -5.09
CA LYS A 171 4.35 18.83 -5.54
C LYS A 171 5.39 18.65 -4.43
N SER A 172 5.07 19.09 -3.21
CA SER A 172 5.95 18.89 -2.04
C SER A 172 6.25 17.41 -1.82
N PHE A 173 5.24 16.54 -1.89
CA PHE A 173 5.43 15.10 -1.76
C PHE A 173 6.28 14.51 -2.90
N LEU A 174 6.06 14.92 -4.15
CA LEU A 174 6.92 14.53 -5.29
C LEU A 174 8.38 14.95 -5.06
N GLY A 175 8.60 16.16 -4.55
CA GLY A 175 9.93 16.64 -4.15
C GLY A 175 10.57 15.78 -3.05
N LEU A 176 9.80 15.33 -2.07
CA LEU A 176 10.27 14.37 -1.06
C LEU A 176 10.61 13.03 -1.69
N VAL A 177 9.77 12.50 -2.60
CA VAL A 177 10.01 11.24 -3.32
C VAL A 177 11.28 11.30 -4.15
N LYS A 178 11.54 12.40 -4.86
CA LYS A 178 12.76 12.56 -5.66
C LYS A 178 14.03 12.47 -4.81
N HIS A 179 14.02 13.08 -3.63
CA HIS A 179 15.20 13.17 -2.75
C HIS A 179 15.20 12.13 -1.63
N ALA A 180 14.27 11.18 -1.64
CA ALA A 180 14.17 10.15 -0.62
C ALA A 180 15.31 9.15 -0.75
N LYS A 181 15.86 8.75 0.40
CA LYS A 181 16.83 7.67 0.51
C LYS A 181 16.12 6.33 0.34
N GLU A 182 16.65 5.50 -0.54
CA GLU A 182 16.17 4.13 -0.72
C GLU A 182 16.62 3.26 0.46
N ILE A 183 15.68 2.46 0.98
CA ILE A 183 15.93 1.53 2.07
C ILE A 183 15.50 0.13 1.63
N LYS A 184 16.26 -0.88 2.06
CA LYS A 184 15.82 -2.27 1.97
C LYS A 184 14.92 -2.55 3.17
N ILE A 185 13.84 -3.29 2.93
CA ILE A 185 12.89 -3.69 3.95
C ILE A 185 12.77 -5.20 3.95
N ASP A 186 12.58 -5.78 5.13
CA ASP A 186 12.28 -7.20 5.27
C ASP A 186 10.80 -7.46 5.00
N SER A 187 10.49 -8.66 4.54
CA SER A 187 9.11 -9.14 4.36
C SER A 187 8.90 -10.46 5.08
N TRP A 188 7.82 -10.52 5.85
CA TRP A 188 7.43 -11.71 6.59
C TRP A 188 6.51 -12.55 5.73
N HIS A 189 6.90 -13.80 5.46
CA HIS A 189 6.07 -14.75 4.74
C HIS A 189 5.39 -15.68 5.74
N ILE A 190 4.06 -15.63 5.78
CA ILE A 190 3.26 -16.41 6.72
C ILE A 190 2.47 -17.47 5.95
N ILE A 191 2.42 -18.68 6.53
CA ILE A 191 1.54 -19.77 6.10
C ILE A 191 0.50 -19.98 7.19
N LEU A 192 -0.76 -19.72 6.87
CA LEU A 192 -1.88 -19.93 7.77
C LEU A 192 -2.63 -21.21 7.38
N ARG A 193 -2.79 -22.14 8.33
CA ARG A 193 -3.56 -23.38 8.15
C ARG A 193 -4.78 -23.38 9.04
N MET A 194 -5.96 -23.45 8.44
CA MET A 194 -7.23 -23.50 9.14
C MET A 194 -7.89 -24.85 8.92
N ARG A 195 -8.34 -25.54 9.98
CA ARG A 195 -9.05 -26.82 9.83
C ARG A 195 -10.30 -26.63 8.99
N VAL A 196 -10.54 -27.57 8.07
CA VAL A 196 -11.82 -27.63 7.35
C VAL A 196 -12.88 -28.08 8.35
N PRO A 197 -13.97 -27.31 8.56
CA PRO A 197 -15.04 -27.70 9.48
C PRO A 197 -15.73 -28.99 9.03
N GLU A 198 -15.97 -29.93 9.96
CA GLU A 198 -16.63 -31.21 9.67
C GLU A 198 -18.17 -31.12 9.72
N GLU A 199 -18.75 -30.24 10.54
CA GLU A 199 -20.21 -29.99 10.63
C GLU A 199 -20.55 -28.53 11.02
N GLY A 200 -21.74 -28.04 10.62
CA GLY A 200 -22.29 -26.71 10.90
C GLY A 200 -22.15 -25.71 9.74
N PRO A 201 -22.93 -24.60 9.71
CA PRO A 201 -22.73 -23.53 8.75
C PRO A 201 -21.49 -22.75 9.18
N CYS A 202 -20.32 -23.34 8.98
CA CYS A 202 -19.34 -22.56 8.26
C CYS A 202 -19.84 -22.55 6.83
N ASP A 203 -20.77 -21.62 6.52
CA ASP A 203 -20.90 -21.07 5.16
C ASP A 203 -19.49 -21.07 4.61
N PRO A 204 -19.27 -21.56 3.36
CA PRO A 204 -17.93 -21.71 2.85
C PRO A 204 -17.18 -20.45 3.26
N ILE A 205 -15.95 -20.56 3.74
CA ILE A 205 -15.06 -19.42 3.59
C ILE A 205 -15.06 -19.24 2.08
N ALA A 206 -16.06 -18.52 1.56
CA ALA A 206 -16.11 -18.11 0.21
C ALA A 206 -14.80 -17.35 0.08
N PRO A 207 -14.30 -17.13 -1.12
CA PRO A 207 -13.17 -16.22 -1.31
C PRO A 207 -13.49 -14.75 -0.86
N LEU A 208 -14.44 -14.54 0.07
CA LEU A 208 -14.83 -13.34 0.79
C LEU A 208 -13.61 -12.62 1.36
N ASP A 209 -13.11 -11.70 0.53
CA ASP A 209 -12.18 -10.65 0.86
C ASP A 209 -11.03 -11.10 1.76
N LEU A 210 -10.19 -12.01 1.28
CA LEU A 210 -8.87 -12.12 1.91
C LEU A 210 -8.24 -10.72 1.94
N PRO A 211 -7.53 -10.35 3.00
CA PRO A 211 -6.77 -9.11 2.98
C PRO A 211 -5.76 -9.18 1.82
N HIS A 212 -5.45 -8.04 1.22
CA HIS A 212 -4.53 -7.98 0.09
C HIS A 212 -3.14 -8.61 0.38
N SER A 213 -2.72 -8.61 1.65
CA SER A 213 -1.51 -9.30 2.11
C SER A 213 -1.53 -10.82 1.87
N LEU A 214 -2.70 -11.44 1.83
CA LEU A 214 -2.88 -12.87 1.52
C LEU A 214 -3.24 -13.13 0.05
N HIS A 215 -3.75 -12.13 -0.69
CA HIS A 215 -4.05 -12.29 -2.12
C HIS A 215 -2.81 -12.47 -2.99
N ALA A 216 -1.69 -11.83 -2.63
CA ALA A 216 -0.42 -11.93 -3.35
C ALA A 216 -0.02 -13.40 -3.65
N PHE A 217 0.01 -14.22 -2.61
CA PHE A 217 0.48 -15.60 -2.72
C PHE A 217 -0.62 -16.64 -2.97
N HIS A 218 -1.87 -16.19 -3.14
CA HIS A 218 -3.07 -17.01 -3.36
C HIS A 218 -3.29 -18.12 -2.31
N ARG A 219 -4.43 -18.82 -2.42
CA ARG A 219 -4.62 -20.08 -1.71
C ARG A 219 -3.68 -21.12 -2.30
N VAL A 220 -3.06 -21.91 -1.43
CA VAL A 220 -2.16 -22.99 -1.85
C VAL A 220 -2.96 -24.04 -2.63
N SER A 221 -2.50 -24.36 -3.83
CA SER A 221 -3.10 -25.42 -4.66
C SER A 221 -3.12 -26.76 -3.91
N SER A 222 -4.11 -27.61 -4.18
CA SER A 222 -4.19 -28.94 -3.60
C SER A 222 -2.94 -29.79 -3.88
N SER A 223 -2.25 -29.51 -4.98
CA SER A 223 -1.04 -30.20 -5.45
C SER A 223 0.27 -29.66 -4.89
N ASP A 224 0.26 -28.58 -4.09
CA ASP A 224 1.48 -27.98 -3.55
C ASP A 224 1.93 -28.70 -2.26
N SER A 225 3.24 -28.94 -2.13
CA SER A 225 3.86 -29.63 -1.00
C SER A 225 3.55 -29.07 0.39
N LEU A 226 3.19 -27.78 0.53
CA LEU A 226 2.83 -27.21 1.83
C LEU A 226 1.33 -27.31 2.13
N ASN A 227 0.54 -27.83 1.19
CA ASN A 227 -0.85 -28.16 1.44
C ASN A 227 -0.95 -29.29 2.47
N MET A 228 -1.99 -29.26 3.29
CA MET A 228 -2.19 -30.24 4.35
C MET A 228 -3.64 -30.72 4.28
N GLU A 229 -3.81 -32.04 4.18
CA GLU A 229 -5.12 -32.67 4.15
C GLU A 229 -5.92 -32.33 5.41
N GLY A 230 -7.21 -32.00 5.24
CA GLY A 230 -8.06 -31.50 6.33
C GLY A 230 -7.86 -30.02 6.69
N TYR A 231 -7.03 -29.26 5.97
CA TYR A 231 -6.82 -27.82 6.21
C TYR A 231 -6.97 -26.97 4.95
N HIS A 232 -7.50 -25.75 5.12
CA HIS A 232 -7.33 -24.64 4.19
C HIS A 232 -6.01 -23.93 4.47
N THR A 233 -5.12 -23.89 3.47
CA THR A 233 -3.81 -23.26 3.58
C THR A 233 -3.76 -21.95 2.80
N PHE A 234 -3.45 -20.85 3.49
CA PHE A 234 -3.26 -19.51 2.93
C PHE A 234 -1.80 -19.09 3.08
N ARG A 235 -1.30 -18.32 2.11
CA ARG A 235 0.04 -17.70 2.16
C ARG A 235 -0.08 -16.20 2.02
N GLY A 236 0.80 -15.47 2.67
CA GLY A 236 0.80 -14.02 2.59
C GLY A 236 2.11 -13.35 2.99
N GLY A 237 2.28 -12.13 2.50
CA GLY A 237 3.39 -11.24 2.82
C GLY A 237 2.94 -10.13 3.77
N PHE A 238 3.73 -9.86 4.80
CA PHE A 238 3.49 -8.79 5.77
C PHE A 238 4.75 -7.92 5.93
N TRP A 239 4.55 -6.60 6.00
CA TRP A 239 5.61 -5.59 6.12
C TRP A 239 5.52 -4.76 7.41
N ASN A 240 4.61 -5.13 8.31
CA ASN A 240 4.41 -4.41 9.57
C ASN A 240 4.25 -5.38 10.74
N TYR A 241 3.07 -5.95 10.92
CA TYR A 241 2.82 -6.96 11.96
C TYR A 241 1.73 -7.93 11.53
N PHE A 242 1.69 -9.07 12.21
CA PHE A 242 0.61 -10.04 12.23
C PHE A 242 0.14 -10.19 13.68
N SER A 243 -1.16 -10.13 13.93
CA SER A 243 -1.72 -10.24 15.28
C SER A 243 -2.82 -11.29 15.38
N MET A 244 -2.95 -11.86 16.57
CA MET A 244 -4.01 -12.80 16.96
C MET A 244 -4.46 -12.50 18.40
N GLY A 245 -5.67 -12.91 18.76
CA GLY A 245 -6.25 -12.61 20.07
C GLY A 245 -6.86 -11.21 20.15
N MET A 246 -6.72 -10.53 21.29
CA MET A 246 -7.43 -9.29 21.60
C MET A 246 -7.22 -8.18 20.56
N ASP A 247 -5.98 -7.96 20.12
CA ASP A 247 -5.70 -6.92 19.10
C ASP A 247 -6.40 -7.21 17.77
N ALA A 248 -6.38 -8.48 17.34
CA ALA A 248 -7.05 -8.91 16.11
C ALA A 248 -8.58 -8.77 16.23
N GLU A 249 -9.14 -9.06 17.41
CA GLU A 249 -10.58 -8.91 17.68
C GLU A 249 -11.02 -7.44 17.63
N VAL A 250 -10.27 -6.53 18.28
CA VAL A 250 -10.53 -5.08 18.23
C VAL A 250 -10.41 -4.56 16.79
N SER A 251 -9.37 -4.97 16.07
CA SER A 251 -9.16 -4.64 14.65
C SER A 251 -10.32 -5.13 13.78
N TYR A 252 -10.78 -6.35 14.01
CA TYR A 252 -11.91 -6.94 13.29
C TYR A 252 -13.22 -6.20 13.58
N ALA A 253 -13.50 -5.88 14.85
CA ALA A 253 -14.68 -5.13 15.24
C ALA A 253 -14.70 -3.73 14.60
N PHE A 254 -13.57 -3.02 14.65
CA PHE A 254 -13.42 -1.72 14.01
C PHE A 254 -13.63 -1.79 12.50
N HIS A 255 -12.99 -2.75 11.82
CA HIS A 255 -13.12 -2.90 10.37
C HIS A 255 -14.55 -3.29 9.96
N SER A 256 -15.20 -4.16 10.73
CA SER A 256 -16.58 -4.57 10.51
C SER A 256 -17.54 -3.39 10.65
N GLU A 257 -17.39 -2.56 11.68
CA GLU A 257 -18.19 -1.35 11.89
C GLU A 257 -17.98 -0.34 10.76
N ARG A 258 -16.73 -0.17 10.33
CA ARG A 258 -16.37 0.68 9.19
C ARG A 258 -16.98 0.21 7.88
N LYS A 259 -16.98 -1.10 7.62
CA LYS A 259 -17.63 -1.69 6.43
C LYS A 259 -19.14 -1.46 6.46
N LYS A 260 -19.77 -1.55 7.64
CA LYS A 260 -21.23 -1.36 7.81
C LYS A 260 -21.67 0.10 7.72
N ASN A 261 -20.87 1.04 8.21
CA ASN A 261 -21.25 2.46 8.32
C ASN A 261 -20.18 3.40 7.72
N PRO A 262 -19.81 3.27 6.43
CA PRO A 262 -18.67 3.99 5.85
C PRO A 262 -18.76 5.52 5.99
N GLU A 263 -19.96 6.08 6.07
CA GLU A 263 -20.23 7.50 6.25
C GLU A 263 -19.72 8.06 7.58
N LYS A 264 -19.65 7.24 8.64
CA LYS A 264 -19.12 7.62 9.96
C LYS A 264 -17.60 7.64 10.01
N PHE A 265 -16.93 7.00 9.05
CA PHE A 265 -15.49 6.76 9.09
C PHE A 265 -14.68 7.63 8.11
N LYS A 266 -15.09 8.89 7.92
CA LYS A 266 -14.44 9.81 6.97
C LYS A 266 -13.24 10.57 7.55
N ASN A 267 -13.13 10.70 8.87
CA ASN A 267 -12.11 11.51 9.52
C ASN A 267 -11.11 10.65 10.29
N GLN A 268 -9.81 10.84 10.04
CA GLN A 268 -8.74 10.06 10.67
C GLN A 268 -8.79 10.09 12.21
N LEU A 269 -8.98 11.27 12.82
CA LEU A 269 -9.01 11.43 14.28
C LEU A 269 -10.24 10.75 14.90
N THR A 270 -11.41 10.94 14.28
CA THR A 270 -12.66 10.28 14.73
C THR A 270 -12.54 8.76 14.63
N ASN A 271 -11.91 8.26 13.58
CA ASN A 271 -11.67 6.84 13.40
C ASN A 271 -10.72 6.29 14.48
N GLN A 272 -9.64 7.01 14.78
CA GLN A 272 -8.71 6.65 15.86
C GLN A 272 -9.40 6.63 17.23
N GLY A 273 -10.26 7.61 17.52
CA GLY A 273 -11.06 7.63 18.75
C GLY A 273 -12.05 6.47 18.84
N THR A 274 -12.67 6.08 17.73
CA THR A 274 -13.56 4.91 17.65
C THR A 274 -12.79 3.61 17.91
N TYR A 275 -11.59 3.48 17.33
CA TYR A 275 -10.70 2.35 17.57
C TYR A 275 -10.31 2.24 19.06
N ALA A 276 -9.90 3.36 19.67
CA ALA A 276 -9.57 3.41 21.10
C ALA A 276 -10.76 3.00 21.99
N LYS A 277 -11.97 3.47 21.66
CA LYS A 277 -13.20 3.09 22.38
C LYS A 277 -13.49 1.59 22.30
N LEU A 278 -13.25 0.96 21.15
CA LEU A 278 -13.40 -0.49 21.00
C LEU A 278 -12.35 -1.25 21.82
N GLY A 279 -11.09 -0.80 21.80
CA GLY A 279 -10.03 -1.37 22.62
C GLY A 279 -10.32 -1.31 24.13
N LEU A 280 -10.86 -0.19 24.61
CA LEU A 280 -11.27 -0.04 26.01
C LEU A 280 -12.39 -1.01 26.42
N LYS A 281 -13.34 -1.27 25.51
CA LYS A 281 -14.45 -2.21 25.77
C LYS A 281 -13.98 -3.68 25.84
N GLN A 282 -12.91 -4.04 25.12
CA GLN A 282 -12.48 -5.42 24.98
C GLN A 282 -11.62 -5.95 26.15
N GLY A 283 -11.17 -5.10 27.09
CA GLY A 283 -10.59 -5.61 28.33
C GLY A 283 -9.43 -4.84 28.95
N TRP A 284 -9.10 -3.62 28.51
CA TRP A 284 -8.04 -2.87 29.21
C TRP A 284 -8.39 -2.52 30.67
N PHE A 285 -9.67 -2.60 31.05
CA PHE A 285 -10.17 -2.35 32.41
C PHE A 285 -11.01 -3.49 33.03
N CYS A 286 -11.22 -4.60 32.30
CA CYS A 286 -12.02 -5.73 32.76
C CYS A 286 -11.29 -7.06 32.52
N ALA A 287 -9.99 -7.13 32.87
CA ALA A 287 -9.37 -8.44 33.07
C ALA A 287 -10.10 -9.13 34.23
N SER A 288 -10.78 -10.23 33.95
CA SER A 288 -11.23 -11.16 34.99
C SER A 288 -10.03 -11.51 35.87
N LEU A 289 -10.08 -11.12 37.15
CA LEU A 289 -9.11 -11.55 38.19
C LEU A 289 -9.20 -13.05 38.52
N SER A 290 -9.94 -13.81 37.72
CA SER A 290 -10.18 -15.23 37.87
C SER A 290 -9.97 -15.93 36.53
N GLN A 291 -8.72 -16.29 36.24
CA GLN A 291 -8.47 -17.44 35.38
C GLN A 291 -8.41 -18.68 36.29
N PRO A 292 -9.25 -19.71 36.09
CA PRO A 292 -9.00 -21.00 36.70
C PRO A 292 -7.68 -21.53 36.14
N SER A 293 -6.77 -21.92 37.03
CA SER A 293 -5.58 -22.70 36.67
C SER A 293 -6.01 -23.92 35.86
N SER A 294 -5.71 -23.94 34.57
CA SER A 294 -5.77 -25.18 33.77
C SER A 294 -4.72 -26.14 34.35
N ARG A 295 -5.20 -27.25 34.91
CA ARG A 295 -4.39 -28.47 35.08
C ARG A 295 -4.25 -29.18 33.75
#